data_AF-A0A4Y8V033-F1
#
_entry.id   AF-A0A4Y8V033-F1
#
_cell.length_a   1.000
_cell.length_b   1.000
_cell.length_c   1.000
_cell.angle_alpha   90.00
_cell.angle_beta   90.00
_cell.angle_gamma   90.00
#
_symmetry.space_group_name_H-M   'P 1'
#
loop_
_entity.id
_entity.type
_entity.pdbx_description
1 polymer ?
#
loop_
_entity_poly.entity_id
_entity_poly.type
_entity_poly.pdbx_seq_one_letter_code
_entity_poly.pdbx_strand_id
1 'polypeptide(L)'
;MTIQRHIFDGNSRIGQKDLEQQPVLRWIPPTIGKGGNLVHAEPREESVLRQVVAQVAPRSSADRQVASHSASPVELARGMEEAREEGLMLGRQEGMHKGLEEGRRLGLEQGMEQGLKDGREQGKAEGYKEGLKRAETEVDRQMATLDSILTHLTHALNEQDYQLEQALLTLTKEIARHVVQRELMIDSSHIMAIVRQAIATLPASRDNVRILVNPDDLPVVERAAQDNGDSWRVIGSSQIARGGCRVETDQSVVDFTTGERFKQVIEQIVNRHLSSDQDQGAVTVPAGETFAVAPDPVVRPRAASASARGNPPQHKSFAEEAASLARSGDAAMLPTTDQEV
;
A
#
# COMPACT_ATOMS: atom_id res chain seq x y z
N MET A 1 50.74 32.35 34.00
CA MET A 1 49.73 31.96 35.00
C MET A 1 49.37 30.52 34.74
N THR A 2 49.66 29.61 35.67
CA THR A 2 49.38 28.18 35.51
C THR A 2 47.88 27.96 35.74
N ILE A 3 47.19 27.50 34.69
CA ILE A 3 45.75 27.23 34.72
C ILE A 3 45.59 25.71 34.88
N GLN A 4 44.83 25.29 35.89
CA GLN A 4 44.55 23.89 36.16
C GLN A 4 43.06 23.60 35.99
N ARG A 5 42.72 22.32 35.78
CA ARG A 5 41.32 21.90 35.74
C ARG A 5 40.73 21.93 37.14
N HIS A 6 39.49 22.35 37.25
CA HIS A 6 38.75 22.39 38.51
C HIS A 6 38.64 20.99 39.11
N ILE A 7 39.06 20.82 40.38
CA ILE A 7 39.26 19.51 41.01
C ILE A 7 37.96 18.68 41.12
N PHE A 8 36.78 19.30 41.11
CA PHE A 8 35.49 18.61 41.34
C PHE A 8 34.57 18.46 40.11
N ASP A 9 34.84 19.20 39.03
CA ASP A 9 34.07 19.15 37.76
C ASP A 9 34.94 18.56 36.63
N GLY A 10 36.26 18.74 36.68
CA GLY A 10 37.20 18.20 35.70
C GLY A 10 37.19 18.87 34.33
N ASN A 11 36.18 19.69 34.03
CA ASN A 11 35.99 20.38 32.76
C ASN A 11 36.33 21.88 32.82
N SER A 12 35.89 22.57 33.87
CA SER A 12 36.16 24.00 34.05
C SER A 12 37.64 24.29 34.32
N ARG A 13 38.21 25.35 33.75
CA ARG A 13 39.60 25.76 33.94
C ARG A 13 39.69 26.93 34.92
N ILE A 14 40.45 26.77 36.01
CA ILE A 14 40.63 27.80 37.04
C ILE A 14 42.11 28.08 37.32
N GLY A 15 42.40 29.31 37.78
CA GLY A 15 43.76 29.71 38.14
C GLY A 15 44.26 29.02 39.41
N GLN A 16 45.57 28.75 39.50
CA GLN A 16 46.15 28.03 40.65
C GLN A 16 45.90 28.68 42.01
N LYS A 17 45.92 30.02 42.10
CA LYS A 17 45.63 30.75 43.36
C LYS A 17 44.18 30.57 43.82
N ASP A 18 43.25 30.51 42.88
CA ASP A 18 41.83 30.33 43.20
C ASP A 18 41.52 28.89 43.58
N LEU A 19 42.26 27.92 43.02
CA LEU A 19 42.16 26.50 43.39
C LEU A 19 42.60 26.25 44.83
N GLU A 20 43.68 26.92 45.28
CA GLU A 20 44.20 26.78 46.65
C GLU A 20 43.29 27.42 47.71
N GLN A 21 42.43 28.38 47.34
CA GLN A 21 41.52 29.07 48.26
C GLN A 21 40.15 28.39 48.42
N GLN A 22 39.85 27.33 47.66
CA GLN A 22 38.55 26.67 47.74
C GLN A 22 38.46 25.70 48.95
N PRO A 23 37.49 25.91 49.87
CA PRO A 23 37.29 25.01 51.00
C PRO A 23 36.58 23.71 50.56
N VAL A 24 37.35 22.65 50.38
CA VAL A 24 36.88 21.30 49.97
C VAL A 24 35.72 20.76 50.82
N LEU A 25 35.66 21.13 52.10
CA LEU A 25 34.67 20.65 53.09
C LEU A 25 33.24 21.21 52.89
N ARG A 26 33.04 22.12 51.92
CA ARG A 26 31.72 22.71 51.57
C ARG A 26 31.05 22.03 50.37
N TRP A 27 31.56 20.91 49.86
CA TRP A 27 31.03 20.28 48.66
C TRP A 27 30.60 18.83 48.91
N ILE A 28 29.62 18.34 48.14
CA ILE A 28 29.32 16.91 48.06
C ILE A 28 30.27 16.29 47.02
N PRO A 29 31.12 15.31 47.40
CA PRO A 29 32.04 14.70 46.45
C PRO A 29 31.29 14.00 45.31
N PRO A 30 31.81 14.05 44.07
CA PRO A 30 31.14 13.46 42.92
C PRO A 30 31.06 11.93 43.07
N THR A 31 29.94 11.35 42.61
CA THR A 31 29.71 9.90 42.63
C THR A 31 29.44 9.39 41.22
N ILE A 32 29.66 8.09 40.98
CA ILE A 32 29.40 7.46 39.69
C ILE A 32 27.94 7.00 39.66
N GLY A 33 27.15 7.55 38.75
CA GLY A 33 25.72 7.22 38.60
C GLY A 33 25.51 5.82 37.98
N LYS A 34 24.25 5.36 37.94
CA LYS A 34 23.83 4.01 37.47
C LYS A 34 24.17 3.69 36.00
N GLY A 35 24.82 4.59 35.27
CA GLY A 35 25.30 4.39 33.89
C GLY A 35 26.81 4.62 33.69
N GLY A 36 27.61 4.66 34.76
CA GLY A 36 29.06 4.88 34.65
C GLY A 36 29.50 6.34 34.45
N ASN A 37 28.54 7.26 34.39
CA ASN A 37 28.80 8.70 34.24
C ASN A 37 29.06 9.36 35.59
N LEU A 38 30.06 10.26 35.63
CA LEU A 38 30.40 11.06 36.80
C LEU A 38 29.31 12.11 37.04
N VAL A 39 28.72 12.12 38.25
CA VAL A 39 27.74 13.13 38.65
C VAL A 39 28.49 14.34 39.19
N HIS A 40 28.13 15.54 38.71
CA HIS A 40 28.78 16.81 39.07
C HIS A 40 28.63 17.12 40.57
N ALA A 41 29.68 17.67 41.19
CA ALA A 41 29.66 18.05 42.60
C ALA A 41 28.77 19.28 42.84
N GLU A 42 27.93 19.24 43.87
CA GLU A 42 27.10 20.39 44.28
C GLU A 42 27.61 21.02 45.59
N PRO A 43 27.55 22.36 45.73
CA PRO A 43 27.96 23.05 46.95
C PRO A 43 26.92 22.85 48.06
N ARG A 44 27.37 22.64 49.30
CA ARG A 44 26.54 22.53 50.50
C ARG A 44 26.32 23.89 51.15
N GLU A 45 25.09 24.15 51.57
CA GLU A 45 24.70 25.35 52.33
C GLU A 45 25.37 25.40 53.73
N GLU A 46 25.48 24.27 54.47
CA GLU A 46 26.17 24.20 55.77
C GLU A 46 26.97 22.90 55.99
N SER A 47 28.15 23.00 56.65
CA SER A 47 29.05 21.87 56.90
C SER A 47 28.80 21.25 58.28
N VAL A 48 28.35 20.00 58.30
CA VAL A 48 28.09 19.19 59.53
C VAL A 48 29.31 19.14 60.46
N LEU A 49 30.53 19.20 59.91
CA LEU A 49 31.77 19.21 60.69
C LEU A 49 31.97 20.52 61.48
N ARG A 50 31.46 21.67 61.03
CA ARG A 50 31.46 22.90 61.84
C ARG A 50 30.55 22.78 63.05
N GLN A 51 29.42 22.08 62.90
CA GLN A 51 28.47 21.85 63.97
C GLN A 51 29.09 20.97 65.08
N VAL A 52 29.90 19.98 64.70
CA VAL A 52 30.63 19.12 65.63
C VAL A 52 31.83 19.83 66.27
N VAL A 53 32.60 20.62 65.50
CA VAL A 53 33.74 21.38 66.05
C VAL A 53 33.29 22.49 67.01
N ALA A 54 32.13 23.12 66.78
CA ALA A 54 31.54 24.07 67.71
C ALA A 54 31.07 23.41 69.03
N GLN A 55 30.75 22.11 69.01
CA GLN A 55 30.33 21.37 70.20
C GLN A 55 31.51 20.85 71.06
N VAL A 56 32.74 20.86 70.55
CA VAL A 56 33.93 20.27 71.22
C VAL A 56 34.95 21.33 71.68
N ALA A 57 34.66 22.63 71.56
CA ALA A 57 35.51 23.67 72.17
C ALA A 57 35.36 23.67 73.71
N PRO A 58 36.46 23.79 74.49
CA PRO A 58 36.40 23.73 75.95
C PRO A 58 35.61 24.93 76.50
N ARG A 59 34.51 24.66 77.20
CA ARG A 59 33.76 25.68 77.93
C ARG A 59 34.61 26.21 79.08
N SER A 60 35.03 27.47 78.93
CA SER A 60 35.57 28.30 80.00
C SER A 60 34.68 28.24 81.24
N SER A 61 35.29 27.94 82.37
CA SER A 61 34.71 27.99 83.71
C SER A 61 34.52 29.45 84.14
N ALA A 62 33.28 29.94 84.13
CA ALA A 62 32.85 31.07 84.93
C ALA A 62 31.33 31.04 85.15
N ASP A 63 30.95 31.18 86.41
CA ASP A 63 29.60 31.42 86.95
C ASP A 63 28.57 30.29 86.86
N ARG A 64 28.70 29.37 87.83
CA ARG A 64 27.62 28.52 88.31
C ARG A 64 27.14 29.02 89.67
N GLN A 65 26.31 30.05 89.68
CA GLN A 65 25.46 30.35 90.85
C GLN A 65 24.24 29.43 90.78
N VAL A 66 24.28 28.37 91.59
CA VAL A 66 23.13 27.50 91.83
C VAL A 66 22.26 28.18 92.88
N ALA A 67 21.20 28.86 92.43
CA ALA A 67 20.19 29.39 93.32
C ALA A 67 19.26 28.25 93.75
N SER A 68 19.54 27.64 94.91
CA SER A 68 18.62 26.73 95.58
C SER A 68 17.44 27.50 96.17
N HIS A 69 16.32 27.55 95.46
CA HIS A 69 15.04 27.97 96.02
C HIS A 69 14.26 26.73 96.46
N SER A 70 13.97 26.62 97.75
CA SER A 70 13.03 25.63 98.29
C SER A 70 11.61 26.02 97.88
N ALA A 71 11.11 25.47 96.78
CA ALA A 71 9.73 25.65 96.35
C ALA A 71 8.77 24.99 97.35
N SER A 72 7.65 25.65 97.66
CA SER A 72 6.62 25.08 98.53
C SER A 72 5.86 23.94 97.80
N PRO A 73 5.32 22.93 98.52
CA PRO A 73 4.63 21.79 97.89
C PRO A 73 3.45 22.18 96.98
N VAL A 74 2.85 23.35 97.18
CA VAL A 74 1.71 23.86 96.39
C VAL A 74 2.16 24.53 95.08
N GLU A 75 3.31 25.21 95.08
CA GLU A 75 3.89 25.81 93.87
C GLU A 75 4.45 24.74 92.93
N LEU A 76 5.01 23.67 93.50
CA LEU A 76 5.41 22.49 92.74
C LEU A 76 4.22 21.78 92.08
N ALA A 77 3.06 21.70 92.75
CA ALA A 77 1.86 21.07 92.18
C ALA A 77 1.27 21.89 91.02
N ARG A 78 1.19 23.24 91.15
CA ARG A 78 0.74 24.12 90.05
C ARG A 78 1.67 24.10 88.85
N GLY A 79 2.99 24.17 89.07
CA GLY A 79 3.96 24.09 87.99
C GLY A 79 3.94 22.73 87.28
N MET A 80 3.59 21.64 87.97
CA MET A 80 3.41 20.32 87.36
C MET A 80 2.13 20.21 86.51
N GLU A 81 1.02 20.83 86.91
CA GLU A 81 -0.21 20.87 86.11
C GLU A 81 -0.05 21.75 84.86
N GLU A 82 0.54 22.94 84.99
CA GLU A 82 0.83 23.84 83.86
C GLU A 82 1.77 23.18 82.84
N ALA A 83 2.88 22.58 83.30
CA ALA A 83 3.80 21.86 82.43
C ALA A 83 3.15 20.64 81.73
N ARG A 84 2.18 20.00 82.38
CA ARG A 84 1.43 18.87 81.82
C ARG A 84 0.44 19.34 80.74
N GLU A 85 -0.24 20.45 80.95
CA GLU A 85 -1.14 21.05 79.96
C GLU A 85 -0.37 21.59 78.76
N GLU A 86 0.75 22.28 78.98
CA GLU A 86 1.66 22.75 77.94
C GLU A 86 2.26 21.60 77.14
N GLY A 87 2.74 20.54 77.80
CA GLY A 87 3.27 19.34 77.15
C GLY A 87 2.21 18.62 76.30
N LEU A 88 0.95 18.56 76.76
CA LEU A 88 -0.17 17.98 76.01
C LEU A 88 -0.54 18.84 74.79
N MET A 89 -0.55 20.16 74.95
CA MET A 89 -0.83 21.11 73.86
C MET A 89 0.25 21.06 72.78
N LEU A 90 1.52 21.09 73.17
CA LEU A 90 2.66 20.98 72.27
C LEU A 90 2.68 19.62 71.56
N GLY A 91 2.50 18.52 72.29
CA GLY A 91 2.43 17.19 71.70
C GLY A 91 1.27 17.04 70.70
N ARG A 92 0.12 17.65 70.96
CA ARG A 92 -1.02 17.65 70.03
C ARG A 92 -0.72 18.49 68.78
N GLN A 93 -0.16 19.69 68.93
CA GLN A 93 0.18 20.55 67.80
C GLN A 93 1.28 19.91 66.93
N GLU A 94 2.32 19.36 67.54
CA GLU A 94 3.38 18.67 66.81
C GLU A 94 2.87 17.42 66.09
N GLY A 95 2.05 16.60 66.76
CA GLY A 95 1.46 15.40 66.14
C GLY A 95 0.56 15.75 64.96
N MET A 96 -0.24 16.82 65.08
CA MET A 96 -1.10 17.32 64.01
C MET A 96 -0.28 17.87 62.84
N HIS A 97 0.78 18.64 63.11
CA HIS A 97 1.66 19.17 62.07
C HIS A 97 2.39 18.05 61.32
N LYS A 98 3.01 17.13 62.05
CA LYS A 98 3.72 15.97 61.50
C LYS A 98 2.78 15.10 60.66
N GLY A 99 1.58 14.79 61.18
CA GLY A 99 0.59 13.99 60.45
C GLY A 99 0.08 14.67 59.17
N LEU A 100 -0.11 15.99 59.18
CA LEU A 100 -0.52 16.74 58.00
C LEU A 100 0.59 16.78 56.93
N GLU A 101 1.83 17.03 57.34
CA GLU A 101 2.98 17.03 56.42
C GLU A 101 3.22 15.65 55.80
N GLU A 102 3.18 14.60 56.62
CA GLU A 102 3.32 13.21 56.15
C GLU A 102 2.18 12.82 55.22
N GLY A 103 0.92 13.12 55.59
CA GLY A 103 -0.25 12.86 54.75
C GLY A 103 -0.20 13.61 53.42
N ARG A 104 0.23 14.87 53.43
CA ARG A 104 0.40 15.67 52.21
C ARG A 104 1.52 15.11 51.33
N ARG A 105 2.65 14.72 51.92
CA ARG A 105 3.79 14.13 51.19
C ARG A 105 3.38 12.82 50.53
N LEU A 106 2.75 11.91 51.29
CA LEU A 106 2.29 10.62 50.79
C LEU A 106 1.22 10.78 49.70
N GLY A 107 0.25 11.67 49.91
CA GLY A 107 -0.80 11.92 48.91
C GLY A 107 -0.25 12.49 47.61
N LEU A 108 0.74 13.38 47.68
CA LEU A 108 1.39 13.95 46.49
C LEU A 108 2.26 12.92 45.76
N GLU A 109 3.02 12.12 46.51
CA GLU A 109 3.86 11.04 45.94
C GLU A 109 2.99 9.97 45.26
N GLN A 110 1.92 9.52 45.91
CA GLN A 110 0.97 8.56 45.34
C GLN A 110 0.22 9.15 44.14
N GLY A 111 -0.24 10.40 44.22
CA GLY A 111 -0.93 11.07 43.12
C GLY A 111 -0.04 11.26 41.90
N MET A 112 1.23 11.63 42.10
CA MET A 112 2.21 11.73 41.02
C MET A 112 2.53 10.36 40.41
N GLU A 113 2.76 9.33 41.24
CA GLU A 113 3.06 7.99 40.74
C GLU A 113 1.89 7.42 39.93
N GLN A 114 0.67 7.57 40.45
CA GLN A 114 -0.54 7.09 39.78
C GLN A 114 -0.80 7.88 38.48
N GLY A 115 -0.75 9.21 38.52
CA GLY A 115 -0.94 10.04 37.34
C GLY A 115 0.11 9.77 36.25
N LEU A 116 1.36 9.48 36.63
CA LEU A 116 2.41 9.13 35.69
C LEU A 116 2.18 7.75 35.07
N LYS A 117 1.77 6.75 35.87
CA LYS A 117 1.40 5.42 35.37
C LYS A 117 0.23 5.51 34.39
N ASP A 118 -0.86 6.13 34.80
CA ASP A 118 -2.09 6.25 34.01
C ASP A 118 -1.83 7.04 32.72
N GLY A 119 -1.13 8.18 32.81
CA GLY A 119 -0.76 8.98 31.64
C GLY A 119 0.17 8.24 30.67
N ARG A 120 1.10 7.42 31.18
CA ARG A 120 1.99 6.60 30.35
C ARG A 120 1.23 5.48 29.65
N GLU A 121 0.32 4.81 30.36
CA GLU A 121 -0.50 3.74 29.79
C GLU A 121 -1.46 4.28 28.73
N GLN A 122 -2.14 5.38 29.02
CA GLN A 122 -3.04 6.05 28.08
C GLN A 122 -2.28 6.56 26.85
N GLY A 123 -1.17 7.28 27.04
CA GLY A 123 -0.37 7.79 25.93
C GLY A 123 0.21 6.67 25.05
N LYS A 124 0.59 5.53 25.66
CA LYS A 124 1.03 4.35 24.90
C LYS A 124 -0.12 3.74 24.09
N ALA A 125 -1.31 3.60 24.69
CA ALA A 125 -2.48 3.04 24.01
C ALA A 125 -2.96 3.93 22.85
N GLU A 126 -3.02 5.24 23.06
CA GLU A 126 -3.39 6.22 22.04
C GLU A 126 -2.34 6.27 20.92
N GLY A 127 -1.06 6.37 21.26
CA GLY A 127 0.03 6.38 20.28
C GLY A 127 0.10 5.09 19.46
N TYR A 128 -0.19 3.94 20.07
CA TYR A 128 -0.27 2.67 19.34
C TYR A 128 -1.45 2.65 18.36
N LYS A 129 -2.64 3.08 18.78
CA LYS A 129 -3.82 3.14 17.90
C LYS A 129 -3.62 4.11 16.73
N GLU A 130 -3.07 5.29 17.00
CA GLU A 130 -2.79 6.27 15.97
C GLU A 130 -1.70 5.79 15.01
N GLY A 131 -0.64 5.18 15.54
CA GLY A 131 0.43 4.57 14.75
C GLY A 131 -0.09 3.46 13.84
N LEU A 132 -0.95 2.58 14.36
CA LEU A 132 -1.57 1.51 13.57
C LEU A 132 -2.44 2.09 12.45
N LYS A 133 -3.31 3.06 12.76
CA LYS A 133 -4.17 3.70 11.76
C LYS A 133 -3.36 4.39 10.67
N ARG A 134 -2.29 5.10 11.02
CA ARG A 134 -1.38 5.72 10.05
C ARG A 134 -0.68 4.68 9.19
N ALA A 135 -0.22 3.59 9.78
CA ALA A 135 0.41 2.49 9.06
C ALA A 135 -0.57 1.83 8.07
N GLU A 136 -1.80 1.54 8.49
CA GLU A 136 -2.86 1.02 7.62
C GLU A 136 -3.10 1.96 6.43
N THR A 137 -3.28 3.26 6.68
CA THR A 137 -3.50 4.22 5.59
C THR A 137 -2.33 4.33 4.61
N GLU A 138 -1.09 4.21 5.09
CA GLU A 138 0.09 4.27 4.22
C GLU A 138 0.22 2.99 3.40
N VAL A 139 -0.05 1.82 4.01
CA VAL A 139 -0.08 0.54 3.29
C VAL A 139 -1.17 0.55 2.23
N ASP A 140 -2.37 1.01 2.54
CA ASP A 140 -3.47 1.11 1.58
C ASP A 140 -3.11 2.06 0.42
N ARG A 141 -2.47 3.19 0.71
CA ARG A 141 -1.99 4.13 -0.31
C ARG A 141 -0.94 3.50 -1.23
N GLN A 142 -0.01 2.75 -0.66
CA GLN A 142 1.03 2.04 -1.43
C GLN A 142 0.42 0.92 -2.27
N MET A 143 -0.54 0.15 -1.72
CA MET A 143 -1.25 -0.88 -2.47
C MET A 143 -2.07 -0.29 -3.62
N ALA A 144 -2.80 0.81 -3.40
CA ALA A 144 -3.55 1.49 -4.46
C ALA A 144 -2.62 2.02 -5.57
N THR A 145 -1.44 2.53 -5.20
CA THR A 145 -0.43 2.97 -6.17
C THR A 145 0.09 1.79 -6.98
N LEU A 146 0.39 0.66 -6.33
CA LEU A 146 0.87 -0.54 -7.01
C LEU A 146 -0.20 -1.12 -7.94
N ASP A 147 -1.45 -1.17 -7.50
CA ASP A 147 -2.59 -1.66 -8.28
C ASP A 147 -2.83 -0.80 -9.54
N SER A 148 -2.71 0.52 -9.40
CA SER A 148 -2.75 1.45 -10.53
C SER A 148 -1.61 1.14 -11.52
N ILE A 149 -0.38 0.97 -11.05
CA ILE A 149 0.76 0.64 -11.92
C ILE A 149 0.55 -0.70 -12.63
N LEU A 150 0.10 -1.74 -11.91
CA LEU A 150 -0.17 -3.05 -12.48
C LEU A 150 -1.27 -3.00 -13.54
N THR A 151 -2.33 -2.24 -13.28
CA THR A 151 -3.42 -2.02 -14.25
C THR A 151 -2.89 -1.33 -15.51
N HIS A 152 -2.08 -0.27 -15.35
CA HIS A 152 -1.46 0.43 -16.47
C HIS A 152 -0.50 -0.46 -17.27
N LEU A 153 0.32 -1.28 -16.61
CA LEU A 153 1.23 -2.21 -17.27
C LEU A 153 0.46 -3.30 -18.02
N THR A 154 -0.59 -3.86 -17.41
CA THR A 154 -1.43 -4.87 -18.05
C THR A 154 -2.09 -4.30 -19.31
N HIS A 155 -2.62 -3.08 -19.23
CA HIS A 155 -3.18 -2.40 -20.40
C HIS A 155 -2.13 -2.15 -21.48
N ALA A 156 -0.93 -1.69 -21.10
CA ALA A 156 0.15 -1.42 -22.06
C ALA A 156 0.63 -2.71 -22.75
N LEU A 157 0.70 -3.83 -22.03
CA LEU A 157 1.05 -5.13 -22.60
C LEU A 157 -0.01 -5.64 -23.58
N ASN A 158 -1.30 -5.58 -23.20
CA ASN A 158 -2.38 -5.99 -24.09
C ASN A 158 -2.44 -5.15 -25.37
N GLU A 159 -2.18 -3.84 -25.26
CA GLU A 159 -2.09 -2.95 -26.43
C GLU A 159 -0.89 -3.32 -27.32
N GLN A 160 0.26 -3.65 -26.73
CA GLN A 160 1.42 -4.13 -27.49
C GLN A 160 1.14 -5.46 -28.19
N ASP A 161 0.45 -6.40 -27.54
CA ASP A 161 0.08 -7.68 -28.12
C ASP A 161 -0.82 -7.47 -29.35
N TYR A 162 -1.83 -6.59 -29.23
CA TYR A 162 -2.69 -6.23 -30.37
C TYR A 162 -1.90 -5.57 -31.51
N GLN A 163 -1.00 -4.63 -31.20
CA GLN A 163 -0.16 -3.98 -32.21
C GLN A 163 0.78 -4.97 -32.90
N LEU A 164 1.36 -5.89 -32.15
CA LEU A 164 2.25 -6.94 -32.68
C LEU A 164 1.47 -7.90 -33.59
N GLU A 165 0.28 -8.32 -33.17
CA GLU A 165 -0.60 -9.16 -33.98
C GLU A 165 -0.94 -8.47 -35.32
N GLN A 166 -1.35 -7.20 -35.29
CA GLN A 166 -1.66 -6.44 -36.50
C GLN A 166 -0.43 -6.25 -37.39
N ALA A 167 0.75 -6.00 -36.80
CA ALA A 167 2.00 -5.87 -37.55
C ALA A 167 2.40 -7.18 -38.22
N LEU A 168 2.31 -8.30 -37.52
CA LEU A 168 2.60 -9.64 -38.06
C LEU A 168 1.62 -10.01 -39.17
N LEU A 169 0.32 -9.74 -38.97
CA LEU A 169 -0.70 -9.97 -39.99
C LEU A 169 -0.45 -9.11 -41.23
N THR A 170 -0.10 -7.84 -41.05
CA THR A 170 0.24 -6.93 -42.15
C THR A 170 1.45 -7.41 -42.91
N LEU A 171 2.54 -7.75 -42.21
CA LEU A 171 3.76 -8.28 -42.83
C LEU A 171 3.48 -9.56 -43.63
N THR A 172 2.69 -10.47 -43.07
CA THR A 172 2.33 -11.73 -43.74
C THR A 172 1.49 -11.46 -44.99
N LYS A 173 0.53 -10.53 -44.95
CA LYS A 173 -0.25 -10.09 -46.12
C LYS A 173 0.67 -9.51 -47.21
N GLU A 174 1.62 -8.68 -46.84
CA GLU A 174 2.59 -8.09 -47.77
C GLU A 174 3.45 -9.17 -48.45
N ILE A 175 4.02 -10.10 -47.66
CA ILE A 175 4.84 -11.20 -48.17
C ILE A 175 4.01 -12.09 -49.11
N ALA A 176 2.82 -12.51 -48.70
CA ALA A 176 1.95 -13.35 -49.52
C ALA A 176 1.55 -12.66 -50.82
N ARG A 177 1.23 -11.36 -50.78
CA ARG A 177 0.96 -10.58 -51.99
C ARG A 177 2.18 -10.55 -52.91
N HIS A 178 3.37 -10.28 -52.39
CA HIS A 178 4.59 -10.24 -53.20
C HIS A 178 4.93 -11.60 -53.83
N VAL A 179 4.75 -12.70 -53.09
CA VAL A 179 4.97 -14.06 -53.60
C VAL A 179 3.95 -14.39 -54.70
N VAL A 180 2.65 -14.16 -54.46
CA VAL A 180 1.60 -14.43 -55.47
C VAL A 180 1.80 -13.58 -56.72
N GLN A 181 2.14 -12.30 -56.55
CA GLN A 181 2.41 -11.43 -57.69
C GLN A 181 3.64 -11.90 -58.48
N ARG A 182 4.69 -12.38 -57.79
CA ARG A 182 5.89 -12.92 -58.46
C ARG A 182 5.58 -14.21 -59.21
N GLU A 183 4.83 -15.12 -58.62
CA GLU A 183 4.42 -16.37 -59.27
C GLU A 183 3.54 -16.12 -60.49
N LEU A 184 2.54 -15.24 -60.40
CA LEU A 184 1.68 -14.89 -61.54
C LEU A 184 2.43 -14.15 -62.66
N MET A 185 3.53 -13.47 -62.33
CA MET A 185 4.43 -12.88 -63.32
C MET A 185 5.28 -13.94 -64.04
N ILE A 186 5.51 -15.11 -63.43
CA ILE A 186 6.29 -16.22 -64.00
C ILE A 186 5.35 -17.17 -64.78
N ASP A 187 4.20 -17.52 -64.21
CA ASP A 187 3.22 -18.42 -64.82
C ASP A 187 1.77 -17.88 -64.70
N SER A 188 1.17 -17.59 -65.85
CA SER A 188 -0.21 -17.08 -65.98
C SER A 188 -1.22 -18.17 -66.40
N SER A 189 -0.82 -19.43 -66.38
CA SER A 189 -1.67 -20.57 -66.77
C SER A 189 -3.02 -20.65 -66.03
N HIS A 190 -3.09 -20.11 -64.80
CA HIS A 190 -4.28 -20.13 -63.95
C HIS A 190 -5.37 -19.11 -64.32
N ILE A 191 -5.15 -18.22 -65.29
CA ILE A 191 -6.11 -17.17 -65.69
C ILE A 191 -7.49 -17.74 -66.07
N MET A 192 -7.54 -18.94 -66.64
CA MET A 192 -8.80 -19.59 -67.06
C MET A 192 -9.71 -20.03 -65.91
N ALA A 193 -9.14 -20.37 -64.76
CA ALA A 193 -9.94 -20.66 -63.57
C ALA A 193 -10.58 -19.36 -63.04
N ILE A 194 -9.83 -18.25 -63.08
CA ILE A 194 -10.27 -16.95 -62.58
C ILE A 194 -11.39 -16.38 -63.44
N VAL A 195 -11.24 -16.42 -64.77
CA VAL A 195 -12.29 -15.95 -65.69
C VAL A 195 -13.60 -16.74 -65.49
N ARG A 196 -13.52 -18.08 -65.35
CA ARG A 196 -14.71 -18.91 -65.07
C ARG A 196 -15.37 -18.55 -63.73
N GLN A 197 -14.58 -18.28 -62.70
CA GLN A 197 -15.09 -17.86 -61.39
C GLN A 197 -15.76 -16.48 -61.47
N ALA A 198 -15.17 -15.53 -62.18
CA ALA A 198 -15.75 -14.19 -62.39
C ALA A 198 -17.09 -14.26 -63.13
N ILE A 199 -17.21 -15.16 -64.11
CA ILE A 199 -18.48 -15.39 -64.82
C ILE A 199 -19.51 -16.08 -63.92
N ALA A 200 -19.10 -17.01 -63.06
CA ALA A 200 -20.01 -17.67 -62.12
C ALA A 200 -20.60 -16.71 -61.07
N THR A 201 -19.90 -15.62 -60.74
CA THR A 201 -20.40 -14.57 -59.84
C THR A 201 -21.34 -13.57 -60.50
N LEU A 202 -21.53 -13.61 -61.82
CA LEU A 202 -22.48 -12.73 -62.51
C LEU A 202 -23.94 -13.18 -62.29
N PRO A 203 -24.90 -12.24 -62.18
CA PRO A 203 -26.33 -12.54 -62.20
C PRO A 203 -26.77 -13.21 -63.51
N ALA A 204 -27.93 -13.87 -63.52
CA ALA A 204 -28.40 -14.73 -64.62
C ALA A 204 -28.59 -14.07 -66.01
N SER A 205 -28.46 -12.74 -66.15
CA SER A 205 -28.52 -12.01 -67.43
C SER A 205 -27.13 -11.96 -68.08
N ARG A 206 -26.90 -12.80 -69.09
CA ARG A 206 -25.59 -13.05 -69.73
C ARG A 206 -25.42 -12.38 -71.10
N ASP A 207 -25.94 -11.18 -71.26
CA ASP A 207 -25.85 -10.48 -72.55
C ASP A 207 -24.63 -9.55 -72.58
N ASN A 208 -23.84 -9.64 -73.67
CA ASN A 208 -22.74 -8.73 -74.01
C ASN A 208 -21.60 -8.64 -72.95
N VAL A 209 -20.98 -9.78 -72.64
CA VAL A 209 -19.88 -9.86 -71.65
C VAL A 209 -18.57 -9.34 -72.26
N ARG A 210 -17.98 -8.32 -71.62
CA ARG A 210 -16.67 -7.76 -71.98
C ARG A 210 -15.64 -8.15 -70.94
N ILE A 211 -14.60 -8.87 -71.34
CA ILE A 211 -13.54 -9.36 -70.44
C ILE A 211 -12.27 -8.58 -70.73
N LEU A 212 -11.82 -7.78 -69.77
CA LEU A 212 -10.55 -7.07 -69.82
C LEU A 212 -9.46 -7.92 -69.15
N VAL A 213 -8.37 -8.18 -69.87
CA VAL A 213 -7.23 -8.98 -69.40
C VAL A 213 -5.92 -8.34 -69.83
N ASN A 214 -4.79 -8.82 -69.29
CA ASN A 214 -3.47 -8.41 -69.76
C ASN A 214 -3.25 -8.87 -71.23
N PRO A 215 -2.54 -8.09 -72.08
CA PRO A 215 -2.23 -8.48 -73.46
C PRO A 215 -1.51 -9.83 -73.60
N ASP A 216 -0.69 -10.23 -72.62
CA ASP A 216 0.01 -11.53 -72.66
C ASP A 216 -0.95 -12.72 -72.44
N ASP A 217 -2.09 -12.47 -71.77
CA ASP A 217 -3.09 -13.49 -71.43
C ASP A 217 -4.25 -13.55 -72.43
N LEU A 218 -4.36 -12.54 -73.29
CA LEU A 218 -5.34 -12.43 -74.37
C LEU A 218 -5.45 -13.69 -75.24
N PRO A 219 -4.35 -14.30 -75.77
CA PRO A 219 -4.47 -15.47 -76.65
C PRO A 219 -4.99 -16.72 -75.93
N VAL A 220 -4.83 -16.82 -74.61
CA VAL A 220 -5.34 -17.94 -73.82
C VAL A 220 -6.84 -17.80 -73.59
N VAL A 221 -7.28 -16.57 -73.28
CA VAL A 221 -8.69 -16.25 -72.99
C VAL A 221 -9.53 -16.27 -74.27
N GLU A 222 -9.00 -15.79 -75.40
CA GLU A 222 -9.71 -15.81 -76.69
C GLU A 222 -10.00 -17.23 -77.19
N ARG A 223 -9.06 -18.16 -77.03
CA ARG A 223 -9.31 -19.59 -77.35
C ARG A 223 -10.44 -20.15 -76.52
N ALA A 224 -10.44 -19.88 -75.21
CA ALA A 224 -11.51 -20.32 -74.33
C ALA A 224 -12.86 -19.64 -74.63
N ALA A 225 -12.86 -18.37 -75.06
CA ALA A 225 -14.07 -17.67 -75.47
C ALA A 225 -14.69 -18.30 -76.74
N GLN A 226 -13.86 -18.74 -77.70
CA GLN A 226 -14.32 -19.42 -78.91
C GLN A 226 -14.89 -20.82 -78.60
N ASP A 227 -14.28 -21.55 -77.67
CA ASP A 227 -14.75 -22.90 -77.29
C ASP A 227 -16.09 -22.89 -76.55
N ASN A 228 -16.42 -21.80 -75.85
CA ASN A 228 -17.63 -21.72 -75.02
C ASN A 228 -18.87 -21.16 -75.76
N GLY A 229 -18.74 -20.67 -77.00
CA GLY A 229 -19.87 -20.30 -77.86
C GLY A 229 -20.72 -19.11 -77.38
N ASP A 230 -20.36 -18.48 -76.26
CA ASP A 230 -21.01 -17.29 -75.72
C ASP A 230 -20.44 -16.01 -76.38
N SER A 231 -21.23 -14.94 -76.41
CA SER A 231 -20.89 -13.64 -77.03
C SER A 231 -19.87 -12.82 -76.22
N TRP A 232 -18.75 -13.45 -75.82
CA TRP A 232 -17.71 -12.79 -75.04
C TRP A 232 -16.80 -11.96 -75.94
N ARG A 233 -16.59 -10.69 -75.55
CA ARG A 233 -15.60 -9.82 -76.18
C ARG A 233 -14.41 -9.65 -75.25
N VAL A 234 -13.28 -10.25 -75.61
CA VAL A 234 -12.02 -10.12 -74.86
C VAL A 234 -11.28 -8.86 -75.33
N ILE A 235 -10.78 -8.05 -74.40
CA ILE A 235 -10.04 -6.81 -74.68
C ILE A 235 -8.74 -6.83 -73.87
N GLY A 236 -7.62 -6.69 -74.57
CA GLY A 236 -6.31 -6.53 -73.94
C GLY A 236 -6.14 -5.12 -73.37
N SER A 237 -5.84 -5.01 -72.07
CA SER A 237 -5.56 -3.75 -71.39
C SER A 237 -4.27 -3.86 -70.58
N SER A 238 -3.37 -2.89 -70.74
CA SER A 238 -2.12 -2.80 -69.97
C SER A 238 -2.31 -2.32 -68.54
N GLN A 239 -3.53 -1.88 -68.16
CA GLN A 239 -3.85 -1.48 -66.79
C GLN A 239 -4.04 -2.67 -65.84
N ILE A 240 -4.21 -3.87 -66.39
CA ILE A 240 -4.42 -5.10 -65.62
C ILE A 240 -3.13 -5.91 -65.60
N ALA A 241 -2.68 -6.27 -64.39
CA ALA A 241 -1.52 -7.13 -64.21
C ALA A 241 -1.78 -8.55 -64.73
N ARG A 242 -0.73 -9.26 -65.13
CA ARG A 242 -0.80 -10.65 -65.59
C ARG A 242 -1.53 -11.53 -64.56
N GLY A 243 -2.40 -12.41 -65.02
CA GLY A 243 -3.22 -13.28 -64.16
C GLY A 243 -4.41 -12.58 -63.49
N GLY A 244 -4.73 -11.33 -63.84
CA GLY A 244 -5.96 -10.63 -63.41
C GLY A 244 -6.97 -10.49 -64.55
N CYS A 245 -8.26 -10.43 -64.21
CA CYS A 245 -9.32 -10.13 -65.18
C CYS A 245 -10.38 -9.20 -64.60
N ARG A 246 -10.98 -8.39 -65.45
CA ARG A 246 -12.15 -7.58 -65.10
C ARG A 246 -13.26 -7.87 -66.08
N VAL A 247 -14.44 -8.21 -65.57
CA VAL A 247 -15.58 -8.60 -66.38
C VAL A 247 -16.64 -7.52 -66.28
N GLU A 248 -17.03 -6.96 -67.41
CA GLU A 248 -18.04 -5.92 -67.53
C GLU A 248 -19.22 -6.45 -68.34
N THR A 249 -20.42 -6.23 -67.83
CA THR A 249 -21.70 -6.49 -68.50
C THR A 249 -22.53 -5.22 -68.46
N ASP A 250 -23.65 -5.18 -69.20
CA ASP A 250 -24.51 -4.00 -69.23
C ASP A 250 -25.13 -3.66 -67.86
N GLN A 251 -25.17 -4.62 -66.92
CA GLN A 251 -25.79 -4.46 -65.60
C GLN A 251 -24.85 -4.67 -64.41
N SER A 252 -23.62 -5.16 -64.63
CA SER A 252 -22.70 -5.49 -63.54
C SER A 252 -21.23 -5.40 -63.98
N VAL A 253 -20.39 -4.92 -63.07
CA VAL A 253 -18.94 -4.96 -63.21
C VAL A 253 -18.39 -5.82 -62.08
N VAL A 254 -17.63 -6.84 -62.43
CA VAL A 254 -16.99 -7.76 -61.49
C VAL A 254 -15.48 -7.63 -61.66
N ASP A 255 -14.82 -7.11 -60.63
CA ASP A 255 -13.39 -6.90 -60.60
C ASP A 255 -12.67 -8.10 -59.96
N PHE A 256 -11.95 -8.86 -60.77
CA PHE A 256 -11.10 -9.97 -60.35
C PHE A 256 -9.63 -9.65 -60.64
N THR A 257 -9.21 -8.41 -60.38
CA THR A 257 -7.79 -8.05 -60.35
C THR A 257 -7.06 -8.77 -59.22
N THR A 258 -5.77 -9.00 -59.38
CA THR A 258 -4.94 -9.72 -58.39
C THR A 258 -5.01 -9.08 -57.00
N GLY A 259 -5.07 -7.74 -56.94
CA GLY A 259 -5.19 -7.00 -55.69
C GLY A 259 -6.54 -7.21 -54.99
N GLU A 260 -7.64 -7.12 -55.73
CA GLU A 260 -8.99 -7.23 -55.14
C GLU A 260 -9.33 -8.66 -54.73
N ARG A 261 -8.92 -9.65 -55.54
CA ARG A 261 -9.03 -11.06 -55.18
C ARG A 261 -8.22 -11.38 -53.92
N PHE A 262 -7.00 -10.84 -53.81
CA PHE A 262 -6.17 -11.06 -52.62
C PHE A 262 -6.86 -10.52 -51.36
N LYS A 263 -7.44 -9.31 -51.43
CA LYS A 263 -8.25 -8.78 -50.32
C LYS A 263 -9.43 -9.67 -49.97
N GLN A 264 -10.22 -10.09 -50.96
CA GLN A 264 -11.40 -10.94 -50.74
C GLN A 264 -11.04 -12.29 -50.09
N VAL A 265 -9.96 -12.93 -50.53
CA VAL A 265 -9.50 -14.20 -49.94
C VAL A 265 -9.01 -14.00 -48.51
N ILE A 266 -8.26 -12.93 -48.26
CA ILE A 266 -7.77 -12.58 -46.92
C ILE A 266 -8.94 -12.28 -45.98
N GLU A 267 -9.94 -11.50 -46.40
CA GLU A 267 -11.14 -11.21 -45.62
C GLU A 267 -11.94 -12.49 -45.31
N GLN A 268 -12.07 -13.40 -46.27
CA GLN A 268 -12.73 -14.69 -46.05
C GLN A 268 -11.99 -15.56 -45.03
N ILE A 269 -10.66 -15.60 -45.07
CA ILE A 269 -9.83 -16.35 -44.14
C ILE A 269 -9.93 -15.74 -42.73
N VAL A 270 -9.76 -14.42 -42.63
CA VAL A 270 -9.87 -13.70 -41.34
C VAL A 270 -11.25 -13.89 -40.73
N ASN A 271 -12.33 -13.74 -41.51
CA ASN A 271 -13.70 -13.96 -41.03
C ASN A 271 -13.96 -15.42 -40.61
N ARG A 272 -13.37 -16.39 -41.31
CA ARG A 272 -13.48 -17.81 -40.94
C ARG A 272 -12.79 -18.10 -39.60
N HIS A 273 -11.61 -17.51 -39.36
CA HIS A 273 -10.90 -17.69 -38.09
C HIS A 273 -11.60 -17.00 -36.93
N LEU A 274 -12.14 -15.79 -37.13
CA LEU A 274 -12.99 -15.11 -36.15
C LEU A 274 -14.27 -15.90 -35.82
N SER A 275 -14.79 -16.69 -36.76
CA SER A 275 -15.95 -17.56 -36.53
C SER A 275 -15.59 -18.87 -35.82
N SER A 276 -14.36 -19.37 -36.00
CA SER A 276 -13.90 -20.62 -35.36
C SER A 276 -13.49 -20.47 -33.90
N ASP A 277 -13.18 -19.25 -33.43
CA ASP A 277 -12.86 -18.98 -32.03
C ASP A 277 -14.07 -19.11 -31.09
N GLN A 278 -15.31 -19.17 -31.61
CA GLN A 278 -16.50 -19.45 -30.80
C GLN A 278 -16.72 -20.94 -30.51
N ASP A 279 -15.99 -21.86 -31.15
CA ASP A 279 -16.19 -23.32 -31.01
C ASP A 279 -14.97 -24.10 -30.48
N GLN A 280 -13.87 -23.42 -30.14
CA GLN A 280 -12.65 -24.07 -29.61
C GLN A 280 -12.30 -23.63 -28.20
N GLY A 281 -13.18 -23.97 -27.24
CA GLY A 281 -12.86 -24.04 -25.82
C GLY A 281 -12.08 -25.30 -25.40
N ALA A 282 -11.65 -26.15 -26.34
CA ALA A 282 -10.85 -27.33 -26.04
C ALA A 282 -9.94 -27.69 -27.22
N VAL A 283 -8.73 -27.13 -27.22
CA VAL A 283 -7.62 -27.67 -28.03
C VAL A 283 -7.25 -29.03 -27.44
N THR A 284 -7.81 -30.11 -27.98
CA THR A 284 -7.29 -31.46 -27.71
C THR A 284 -6.05 -31.67 -28.56
N VAL A 285 -4.88 -31.65 -27.90
CA VAL A 285 -3.60 -32.02 -28.51
C VAL A 285 -3.69 -33.47 -29.01
N PRO A 286 -3.32 -33.78 -30.27
CA PRO A 286 -3.28 -35.15 -30.77
C PRO A 286 -2.28 -35.97 -29.93
N ALA A 287 -2.71 -37.15 -29.49
CA ALA A 287 -1.90 -38.06 -28.68
C ALA A 287 -0.69 -38.54 -29.49
N GLY A 288 0.51 -38.04 -29.18
CA GLY A 288 1.73 -38.50 -29.83
C GLY A 288 3.03 -37.76 -29.49
N GLU A 289 2.98 -36.50 -29.05
CA GLU A 289 4.20 -35.73 -28.77
C GLU A 289 4.27 -35.31 -27.30
N THR A 290 5.20 -35.92 -26.56
CA THR A 290 5.57 -35.50 -25.20
C THR A 290 6.38 -34.21 -25.29
N PHE A 291 5.70 -33.06 -25.28
CA PHE A 291 6.36 -31.81 -24.95
C PHE A 291 6.68 -31.81 -23.46
N ALA A 292 7.95 -31.56 -23.13
CA ALA A 292 8.37 -31.39 -21.74
C ALA A 292 7.52 -30.27 -21.11
N VAL A 293 6.75 -30.63 -20.09
CA VAL A 293 5.94 -29.71 -19.28
C VAL A 293 6.84 -28.54 -18.89
N ALA A 294 6.37 -27.31 -19.17
CA ALA A 294 7.09 -26.09 -18.82
C ALA A 294 7.48 -26.13 -17.33
N PRO A 295 8.70 -25.74 -16.95
CA PRO A 295 9.10 -25.73 -15.55
C PRO A 295 8.15 -24.85 -14.74
N ASP A 296 7.77 -25.34 -13.54
CA ASP A 296 6.84 -24.65 -12.65
C ASP A 296 7.22 -23.17 -12.45
N PRO A 297 6.23 -22.25 -12.42
CA PRO A 297 6.49 -20.84 -12.18
C PRO A 297 7.25 -20.66 -10.86
N VAL A 298 8.36 -19.92 -10.92
CA VAL A 298 9.27 -19.64 -9.80
C VAL A 298 8.57 -18.93 -8.63
N VAL A 299 7.36 -18.42 -8.85
CA VAL A 299 6.54 -17.79 -7.82
C VAL A 299 5.30 -18.64 -7.58
N ARG A 300 5.32 -19.42 -6.49
CA ARG A 300 4.10 -20.02 -5.95
C ARG A 300 3.26 -18.89 -5.33
N PRO A 301 2.01 -18.66 -5.78
CA PRO A 301 1.12 -17.78 -5.04
C PRO A 301 1.03 -18.31 -3.61
N ARG A 302 1.25 -17.43 -2.64
CA ARG A 302 1.20 -17.76 -1.22
C ARG A 302 -0.20 -18.24 -0.89
N ALA A 303 -0.39 -19.56 -0.90
CA ALA A 303 -1.58 -20.19 -0.36
C ALA A 303 -1.76 -19.65 1.07
N ALA A 304 -2.93 -19.04 1.31
CA ALA A 304 -3.31 -18.63 2.64
C ALA A 304 -3.16 -19.85 3.56
N SER A 305 -2.24 -19.76 4.50
CA SER A 305 -2.02 -20.80 5.49
C SER A 305 -3.31 -20.95 6.28
N ALA A 306 -4.02 -22.05 6.01
CA ALA A 306 -5.09 -22.56 6.84
C ALA A 306 -4.50 -22.86 8.23
N SER A 307 -4.67 -21.92 9.17
CA SER A 307 -4.50 -22.19 10.59
C SER A 307 -5.81 -22.76 11.11
N ALA A 308 -5.81 -24.06 11.34
CA ALA A 308 -6.89 -24.77 12.01
C ALA A 308 -6.89 -24.44 13.51
N ARG A 309 -7.91 -23.72 13.98
CA ARG A 309 -8.85 -24.13 15.05
C ARG A 309 -9.62 -22.92 15.61
N GLY A 310 -10.92 -22.91 15.33
CA GLY A 310 -11.90 -21.99 15.90
C GLY A 310 -13.20 -22.11 15.12
N ASN A 311 -14.17 -22.80 15.70
CA ASN A 311 -15.50 -23.07 15.14
C ASN A 311 -16.13 -21.78 14.57
N PRO A 312 -16.71 -21.74 13.36
CA PRO A 312 -17.41 -20.55 12.90
C PRO A 312 -18.72 -20.40 13.68
N PRO A 313 -19.10 -19.20 14.15
CA PRO A 313 -20.46 -18.97 14.59
C PRO A 313 -21.37 -19.12 13.36
N GLN A 314 -22.40 -19.97 13.49
CA GLN A 314 -23.47 -20.10 12.50
C GLN A 314 -24.23 -18.77 12.42
N HIS A 315 -23.78 -17.85 11.58
CA HIS A 315 -24.58 -16.69 11.21
C HIS A 315 -25.68 -17.17 10.27
N LYS A 316 -26.92 -17.10 10.76
CA LYS A 316 -28.12 -17.22 9.96
C LYS A 316 -28.05 -16.21 8.82
N SER A 317 -28.50 -16.62 7.64
CA SER A 317 -28.59 -15.77 6.47
C SER A 317 -29.40 -14.51 6.81
N PHE A 318 -28.88 -13.34 6.41
CA PHE A 318 -29.57 -12.05 6.53
C PHE A 318 -30.99 -12.05 5.90
N ALA A 319 -31.29 -13.01 5.03
CA ALA A 319 -32.63 -13.20 4.46
C ALA A 319 -33.64 -13.79 5.48
N GLU A 320 -33.20 -14.58 6.46
CA GLU A 320 -34.09 -15.19 7.46
C GLU A 320 -34.40 -14.25 8.63
N GLU A 321 -33.47 -13.35 8.98
CA GLU A 321 -33.67 -12.37 10.05
C GLU A 321 -34.68 -11.29 9.64
N ALA A 322 -34.63 -10.82 8.37
CA ALA A 322 -35.62 -9.90 7.81
C ALA A 322 -37.05 -10.48 7.77
N ALA A 323 -37.19 -11.80 7.58
CA ALA A 323 -38.49 -12.48 7.56
C ALA A 323 -39.06 -12.77 8.97
N SER A 324 -38.26 -12.65 10.03
CA SER A 324 -38.71 -12.77 11.41
C SER A 324 -39.22 -11.43 11.99
N LEU A 325 -38.61 -10.30 11.63
CA LEU A 325 -39.08 -8.97 12.06
C LEU A 325 -40.43 -8.57 11.43
N ALA A 326 -40.71 -9.03 10.21
CA ALA A 326 -41.99 -8.74 9.54
C ALA A 326 -43.18 -9.54 10.11
N ARG A 327 -42.95 -10.57 10.95
CA ARG A 327 -44.00 -11.42 11.52
C ARG A 327 -44.33 -11.13 12.99
N SER A 328 -43.60 -10.23 13.65
CA SER A 328 -43.81 -9.89 15.07
C SER A 328 -44.25 -8.45 15.31
N GLY A 329 -44.67 -7.72 14.28
CA GLY A 329 -45.15 -6.34 14.38
C GLY A 329 -46.65 -6.23 14.14
N ASP A 330 -47.46 -6.83 15.02
CA ASP A 330 -48.89 -6.52 15.11
C ASP A 330 -49.23 -6.12 16.55
N ALA A 331 -50.10 -5.11 16.67
CA ALA A 331 -50.64 -4.47 17.86
C ALA A 331 -49.74 -3.50 18.66
N ALA A 332 -49.79 -2.21 18.32
CA ALA A 332 -50.02 -1.13 19.31
C ALA A 332 -50.30 0.24 18.64
N MET A 333 -51.60 0.58 18.57
CA MET A 333 -52.16 1.87 18.99
C MET A 333 -51.51 3.18 18.48
N LEU A 334 -52.13 3.76 17.45
CA LEU A 334 -52.03 5.19 17.12
C LEU A 334 -52.73 6.05 18.19
N PRO A 335 -52.18 7.22 18.55
CA PRO A 335 -53.00 8.37 18.84
C PRO A 335 -52.81 9.45 17.77
N THR A 336 -53.92 9.79 17.14
CA THR A 336 -54.20 11.04 16.45
C THR A 336 -53.76 12.25 17.27
N THR A 337 -53.08 13.22 16.65
CA THR A 337 -53.17 14.62 17.09
C THR A 337 -53.10 15.54 15.87
N ASP A 338 -54.18 16.30 15.72
CA ASP A 338 -54.32 17.52 14.92
C ASP A 338 -53.29 18.59 15.32
N GLN A 339 -52.89 19.41 14.34
CA GLN A 339 -52.75 20.88 14.39
C GLN A 339 -52.02 21.33 13.12
N GLU A 340 -52.68 21.95 12.14
CA GLU A 340 -52.94 23.40 12.08
C GLU A 340 -51.73 24.26 12.49
N VAL A 341 -50.97 24.75 11.50
CA VAL A 341 -50.93 26.15 11.00
C VAL A 341 -49.91 26.24 9.85
#